data_AF-A0A3M6TR60-F1
#
_entry.id   AF-A0A3M6TR60-F1
#
_cell.length_a   1.000
_cell.length_b   1.000
_cell.length_c   1.000
_cell.angle_alpha   90.00
_cell.angle_beta   90.00
_cell.angle_gamma   90.00
#
_symmetry.space_group_name_H-M   'P 1'
#
loop_
_entity.id
_entity.type
_entity.pdbx_description
1 polymer ?
#
loop_
_entity_poly.entity_id
_entity_poly.type
_entity_poly.pdbx_seq_one_letter_code
_entity_poly.pdbx_strand_id
1 'polypeptide(L)'
;MRNPENFREICAEKKVIEDVLGKCMQSYEEYYQLALEPETKAEALNDYYSVMISRKEFDERLKEWLQTVERSPDEIFGQKHFIAHGHIEQIVNGPQLKCMDVVGLSHLSVQMQNCWLILTQMGYEADTNSSDNLVEIVKRPPLHLQSKWVNEAGNLTLTGIESTFSHLGKFLEGKAMLANTMYGEIVGSAPAEH
;
A
#
# COMPACT_ATOMS: atom_id res chain seq x y z
N MET A 1 -0.36 -14.23 19.30
CA MET A 1 -0.81 -15.63 19.12
C MET A 1 -0.95 -15.90 17.62
N ARG A 2 -0.40 -17.02 17.15
CA ARG A 2 -0.46 -17.51 15.76
C ARG A 2 -1.94 -17.72 15.38
N ASN A 3 -2.45 -17.18 14.28
CA ASN A 3 -3.76 -17.59 13.74
C ASN A 3 -3.55 -18.89 12.95
N PRO A 4 -3.83 -20.07 13.52
CA PRO A 4 -3.51 -21.35 12.90
C PRO A 4 -4.43 -21.63 11.71
N GLU A 5 -5.57 -20.92 11.61
CA GLU A 5 -6.55 -21.08 10.54
C GLU A 5 -6.03 -20.49 9.22
N ASN A 6 -5.46 -19.28 9.24
CA ASN A 6 -4.87 -18.66 8.04
C ASN A 6 -3.76 -19.52 7.41
N PHE A 7 -2.91 -20.16 8.23
CA PHE A 7 -1.83 -21.00 7.69
C PHE A 7 -2.38 -22.26 7.00
N ARG A 8 -3.40 -22.90 7.59
CA ARG A 8 -4.04 -24.08 6.98
C ARG A 8 -4.79 -23.71 5.70
N GLU A 9 -5.45 -22.56 5.68
CA GLU A 9 -6.16 -22.03 4.53
C GLU A 9 -5.20 -21.74 3.36
N ILE A 10 -4.07 -21.06 3.63
CA ILE A 10 -3.02 -20.82 2.61
C ILE A 10 -2.43 -22.13 2.09
N CYS A 11 -2.19 -23.13 2.95
CA CYS A 11 -1.73 -24.45 2.50
C CYS A 11 -2.77 -25.18 1.64
N ALA A 12 -4.06 -25.00 1.92
CA ALA A 12 -5.15 -25.58 1.13
C ALA A 12 -5.25 -24.90 -0.24
N GLU A 13 -5.21 -23.57 -0.29
CA GLU A 13 -5.21 -22.80 -1.54
C GLU A 13 -4.00 -23.11 -2.41
N LYS A 14 -2.80 -23.21 -1.81
CA LYS A 14 -1.58 -23.65 -2.52
C LYS A 14 -1.80 -24.97 -3.24
N LYS A 15 -2.36 -25.97 -2.53
CA LYS A 15 -2.61 -27.30 -3.10
C LYS A 15 -3.59 -27.23 -4.27
N VAL A 16 -4.64 -26.41 -4.17
CA VAL A 16 -5.60 -26.18 -5.26
C VAL A 16 -4.91 -25.56 -6.49
N ILE A 17 -4.03 -24.58 -6.29
CA ILE A 17 -3.28 -23.92 -7.37
C ILE A 17 -2.31 -24.92 -8.03
N GLU A 18 -1.59 -25.73 -7.25
CA GLU A 18 -0.71 -26.78 -7.77
C GLU A 18 -1.47 -27.83 -8.60
N ASP A 19 -2.65 -28.25 -8.15
CA ASP A 19 -3.51 -29.18 -8.88
C ASP A 19 -4.03 -28.58 -10.20
N VAL A 20 -4.41 -27.30 -10.21
CA VAL A 20 -4.85 -26.59 -11.42
C VAL A 20 -3.71 -26.42 -12.42
N LEU A 21 -2.52 -26.03 -11.95
CA LEU A 21 -1.33 -25.92 -12.79
C LEU A 21 -0.94 -27.27 -13.39
N GLY A 22 -1.01 -28.35 -12.61
CA GLY A 22 -0.77 -29.71 -13.09
C GLY A 22 -1.69 -30.10 -14.24
N LYS A 23 -3.00 -29.81 -14.11
CA LYS A 23 -3.99 -30.05 -15.17
C LYS A 23 -3.75 -29.19 -16.41
N CYS A 24 -3.42 -27.92 -16.22
CA CYS A 24 -3.13 -26.99 -17.32
C CYS A 24 -1.93 -27.48 -18.15
N MET A 25 -0.86 -27.93 -17.49
CA MET A 25 0.33 -28.47 -18.16
C MET A 25 0.02 -29.75 -18.96
N GLN A 26 -0.83 -30.63 -18.44
CA GLN A 26 -1.28 -31.83 -19.15
C GLN A 26 -2.09 -31.46 -20.41
N SER A 27 -3.01 -30.50 -20.30
CA SER A 27 -3.79 -30.02 -21.46
C SER A 27 -2.91 -29.35 -22.52
N TYR A 28 -1.86 -28.62 -22.12
CA TYR A 28 -0.89 -28.04 -23.06
C TYR A 28 -0.08 -29.10 -23.78
N GLU A 29 0.36 -30.14 -23.07
CA GLU A 29 1.13 -31.23 -23.67
C GLU A 29 0.27 -32.01 -24.68
N GLU A 30 -0.99 -32.27 -24.37
CA GLU A 30 -1.97 -32.84 -25.31
C GLU A 30 -2.20 -31.95 -26.54
N TYR A 31 -2.37 -30.65 -26.35
CA TYR A 31 -2.54 -29.68 -27.44
C TYR A 31 -1.32 -29.62 -28.37
N TYR A 32 -0.10 -29.60 -27.80
CA TYR A 32 1.15 -29.55 -28.56
C TYR A 32 1.34 -30.77 -29.46
N GLN A 33 0.89 -31.95 -29.02
CA GLN A 33 0.90 -33.18 -29.84
C GLN A 33 -0.12 -33.14 -30.99
N LEU A 34 -1.21 -32.39 -30.84
CA LEU A 34 -2.29 -32.28 -31.83
C LEU A 34 -2.12 -31.12 -32.82
N ALA A 35 -1.37 -30.08 -32.45
CA ALA A 35 -1.11 -28.95 -33.33
C ALA A 35 -0.32 -29.40 -34.59
N LEU A 36 -0.82 -29.05 -35.78
CA LEU A 36 -0.17 -29.36 -37.06
C LEU A 36 0.63 -28.18 -37.61
N GLU A 37 0.16 -26.95 -37.35
CA GLU A 37 0.76 -25.72 -37.89
C GLU A 37 1.86 -25.15 -36.97
N PRO A 38 3.00 -24.72 -37.53
CA PRO A 38 4.16 -24.26 -36.76
C PRO A 38 3.93 -22.95 -36.00
N GLU A 39 3.08 -22.06 -36.52
CA GLU A 39 2.74 -20.78 -35.87
C GLU A 39 1.92 -21.00 -34.59
N THR A 40 0.93 -21.90 -34.65
CA THR A 40 0.10 -22.31 -33.52
C THR A 40 0.92 -23.00 -32.42
N LYS A 41 1.97 -23.74 -32.79
CA LYS A 41 2.93 -24.30 -31.82
C LYS A 41 3.76 -23.24 -31.12
N ALA A 42 4.15 -22.18 -31.83
CA ALA A 42 4.94 -21.10 -31.26
C ALA A 42 4.14 -20.26 -30.24
N GLU A 43 2.86 -19.98 -30.54
CA GLU A 43 1.95 -19.28 -29.63
C GLU A 43 1.70 -20.09 -28.34
N ALA A 44 1.36 -21.37 -28.48
CA ALA A 44 1.16 -22.25 -27.32
C ALA A 44 2.43 -22.44 -26.48
N LEU A 45 3.61 -22.43 -27.12
CA LEU A 45 4.89 -22.49 -26.42
C LEU A 45 5.17 -21.20 -25.63
N ASN A 46 4.80 -20.02 -26.15
CA ASN A 46 4.93 -18.75 -25.45
C ASN A 46 4.01 -18.66 -24.23
N ASP A 47 2.78 -19.16 -24.36
CA ASP A 47 1.84 -19.25 -23.24
C ASP A 47 2.36 -20.20 -22.15
N TYR A 48 2.88 -21.38 -22.57
CA TYR A 48 3.51 -22.34 -21.68
C TYR A 48 4.67 -21.71 -20.88
N TYR A 49 5.57 -20.98 -21.54
CA TYR A 49 6.66 -20.30 -20.85
C TYR A 49 6.18 -19.21 -19.89
N SER A 50 5.11 -18.48 -20.24
CA SER A 50 4.51 -17.45 -19.38
C SER A 50 3.92 -18.04 -18.09
N VAL A 51 3.25 -19.19 -18.20
CA VAL A 51 2.72 -19.95 -17.04
C VAL A 51 3.86 -20.49 -16.18
N MET A 52 4.92 -21.03 -16.78
CA MET A 52 6.09 -21.55 -16.07
C MET A 52 6.88 -20.47 -15.32
N ILE A 53 7.04 -19.28 -15.91
CA ILE A 53 7.67 -18.13 -15.25
C ILE A 53 6.83 -17.70 -14.03
N SER A 54 5.52 -17.55 -14.21
CA SER A 54 4.60 -17.17 -13.12
C SER A 54 4.62 -18.18 -11.97
N ARG A 55 4.72 -19.48 -12.27
CA ARG A 55 4.88 -20.55 -11.28
C ARG A 55 6.18 -20.41 -10.49
N LYS A 56 7.30 -20.17 -11.18
CA LYS A 56 8.61 -19.99 -10.54
C LYS A 56 8.62 -18.78 -9.60
N GLU A 57 8.03 -17.66 -10.03
CA GLU A 57 7.89 -16.46 -9.20
C GLU A 57 7.02 -16.71 -7.96
N PHE A 58 5.93 -17.48 -8.12
CA PHE A 58 5.09 -17.89 -6.98
C PHE A 58 5.85 -18.76 -5.99
N ASP A 59 6.61 -19.75 -6.46
CA ASP A 59 7.41 -20.65 -5.62
C ASP A 59 8.52 -19.88 -4.86
N GLU A 60 9.17 -18.91 -5.52
CA GLU A 60 10.17 -18.04 -4.89
C GLU A 60 9.53 -17.17 -3.78
N ARG A 61 8.41 -16.51 -4.07
CA ARG A 61 7.66 -15.71 -3.07
C ARG A 61 7.15 -16.55 -1.92
N LEU A 62 6.70 -17.77 -2.19
CA LEU A 62 6.27 -18.70 -1.15
C LEU A 62 7.44 -19.11 -0.25
N LYS A 63 8.62 -19.34 -0.84
CA LYS A 63 9.84 -19.67 -0.09
C LYS A 63 10.29 -18.51 0.80
N GLU A 64 10.25 -17.28 0.29
CA GLU A 64 10.52 -16.06 1.07
C GLU A 64 9.52 -15.90 2.23
N TRP A 65 8.24 -16.14 1.95
CA TRP A 65 7.19 -16.10 2.95
C TRP A 65 7.39 -17.17 4.04
N LEU A 66 7.70 -18.42 3.66
CA LEU A 66 8.00 -19.51 4.61
C LEU A 66 9.21 -19.18 5.49
N GLN A 67 10.28 -18.65 4.91
CA GLN A 67 11.46 -18.18 5.67
C GLN A 67 11.11 -17.05 6.64
N THR A 68 10.18 -16.18 6.27
CA THR A 68 9.70 -15.09 7.13
C THR A 68 8.81 -15.62 8.26
N VAL A 69 8.05 -16.68 8.02
CA VAL A 69 7.17 -17.33 9.00
C VAL A 69 7.95 -18.26 9.95
N GLU A 70 9.09 -18.79 9.53
CA GLU A 70 10.01 -19.60 10.34
C GLU A 70 10.92 -18.78 11.28
N ARG A 71 10.97 -17.45 11.13
CA ARG A 71 11.65 -16.57 12.10
C ARG A 71 10.97 -16.65 13.47
N SER A 72 11.74 -16.43 14.54
CA SER A 72 11.17 -16.44 15.88
C SER A 72 10.12 -15.33 16.04
N PRO A 73 9.06 -15.52 16.87
CA PRO A 73 8.05 -14.49 17.09
C PRO A 73 8.65 -13.15 17.54
N ASP A 74 9.74 -13.17 18.30
CA ASP A 74 10.43 -11.98 18.78
C ASP A 74 11.18 -11.26 17.64
N GLU A 75 11.79 -11.98 16.71
CA GLU A 75 12.40 -11.40 15.51
C GLU A 75 11.36 -10.81 14.55
N ILE A 76 10.24 -11.52 14.33
CA ILE A 76 9.16 -11.03 13.47
C ILE A 76 8.48 -9.81 14.11
N PHE A 77 8.24 -9.85 15.42
CA PHE A 77 7.65 -8.73 16.14
C PHE A 77 8.60 -7.53 16.14
N GLY A 78 9.88 -7.72 16.43
CA GLY A 78 10.91 -6.68 16.37
C GLY A 78 11.05 -6.09 14.97
N GLN A 79 11.01 -6.92 13.93
CA GLN A 79 11.10 -6.46 12.54
C GLN A 79 9.84 -5.67 12.11
N LYS A 80 8.64 -6.14 12.45
CA LYS A 80 7.39 -5.42 12.16
C LYS A 80 7.32 -4.08 12.89
N HIS A 81 7.72 -4.05 14.16
CA HIS A 81 7.79 -2.82 14.95
C HIS A 81 8.79 -1.82 14.34
N PHE A 82 9.98 -2.27 13.93
CA PHE A 82 10.97 -1.42 13.28
C PHE A 82 10.46 -0.83 11.95
N ILE A 83 9.79 -1.65 11.13
CA ILE A 83 9.17 -1.20 9.87
C ILE A 83 8.05 -0.19 10.13
N ALA A 84 7.16 -0.49 11.09
CA ALA A 84 6.06 0.40 11.47
C ALA A 84 6.59 1.77 11.93
N HIS A 85 7.55 1.76 12.84
CA HIS A 85 8.19 2.97 13.37
C HIS A 85 8.87 3.77 12.26
N GLY A 86 9.62 3.12 11.36
CA GLY A 86 10.28 3.81 10.24
C GLY A 86 9.29 4.52 9.32
N HIS A 87 8.15 3.91 9.01
CA HIS A 87 7.10 4.55 8.21
C HIS A 87 6.41 5.69 8.95
N ILE A 88 6.18 5.58 10.26
CA ILE A 88 5.65 6.68 11.06
C ILE A 88 6.64 7.84 11.07
N GLU A 89 7.91 7.60 11.39
CA GLU A 89 8.97 8.60 11.42
C GLU A 89 9.11 9.37 10.11
N GLN A 90 9.02 8.68 8.96
CA GLN A 90 9.06 9.33 7.65
C GLN A 90 7.96 10.38 7.47
N ILE A 91 6.79 10.16 8.07
CA ILE A 91 5.65 11.06 7.95
C ILE A 91 5.70 12.13 9.03
N VAL A 92 6.03 11.80 10.28
CA VAL A 92 6.05 12.79 11.38
C VAL A 92 7.26 13.74 11.31
N ASN A 93 8.45 13.26 10.93
CA ASN A 93 9.70 14.02 11.03
C ASN A 93 10.10 14.78 9.77
N GLY A 94 9.24 14.80 8.74
CA GLY A 94 9.56 15.52 7.51
C GLY A 94 9.38 17.04 7.64
N PRO A 95 10.00 17.84 6.76
CA PRO A 95 9.92 19.29 6.82
C PRO A 95 8.48 19.78 6.64
N GLN A 96 8.21 20.97 7.20
CA GLN A 96 6.99 21.71 6.88
C GLN A 96 7.01 22.11 5.40
N LEU A 97 5.89 21.84 4.72
CA LEU A 97 5.68 22.18 3.33
C LEU A 97 5.52 23.69 3.16
N LYS A 98 6.08 24.22 2.06
CA LYS A 98 5.93 25.64 1.72
C LYS A 98 4.51 25.93 1.24
N CYS A 99 4.11 27.20 1.29
CA CYS A 99 2.89 27.64 0.64
C CYS A 99 2.94 27.28 -0.85
N MET A 100 1.87 26.68 -1.37
CA MET A 100 1.76 26.23 -2.76
C MET A 100 2.74 25.13 -3.20
N ASP A 101 3.34 24.38 -2.27
CA ASP A 101 4.15 23.20 -2.57
C ASP A 101 3.27 22.00 -2.99
N VAL A 102 2.78 22.02 -4.23
CA VAL A 102 1.89 20.99 -4.79
C VAL A 102 2.57 19.62 -4.84
N VAL A 103 3.87 19.61 -5.18
CA VAL A 103 4.66 18.37 -5.27
C VAL A 103 4.88 17.78 -3.89
N GLY A 104 5.27 18.59 -2.91
CA GLY A 104 5.46 18.15 -1.53
C GLY A 104 4.16 17.67 -0.88
N LEU A 105 3.03 18.32 -1.16
CA LEU A 105 1.71 17.89 -0.68
C LEU A 105 1.29 16.55 -1.29
N SER A 106 1.52 16.37 -2.59
CA SER A 106 1.23 15.09 -3.28
C SER A 106 2.11 13.96 -2.74
N HIS A 107 3.41 14.23 -2.51
CA HIS A 107 4.33 13.27 -1.94
C HIS A 107 3.93 12.86 -0.51
N LEU A 108 3.60 13.84 0.35
CA LEU A 108 3.12 13.57 1.71
C LEU A 108 1.84 12.72 1.70
N SER A 109 0.89 13.04 0.83
CA SER A 109 -0.35 12.26 0.68
C SER A 109 -0.06 10.79 0.35
N VAL A 110 0.80 10.53 -0.64
CA VAL A 110 1.18 9.16 -1.03
C VAL A 110 1.91 8.43 0.09
N GLN A 111 2.82 9.12 0.81
CA GLN A 111 3.49 8.54 1.97
C GLN A 111 2.49 8.12 3.05
N MET A 112 1.49 8.96 3.33
CA MET A 112 0.44 8.63 4.30
C MET A 112 -0.39 7.43 3.88
N GLN A 113 -0.79 7.33 2.61
CA GLN A 113 -1.52 6.16 2.10
C GLN A 113 -0.71 4.87 2.23
N ASN A 114 0.57 4.92 1.86
CA ASN A 114 1.46 3.77 1.95
C ASN A 114 1.67 3.33 3.39
N CYS A 115 1.92 4.28 4.31
CA CYS A 115 2.06 3.99 5.73
C CYS A 115 0.77 3.38 6.29
N TRP A 116 -0.39 3.95 5.99
CA TRP A 116 -1.68 3.39 6.43
C TRP A 116 -1.87 1.95 5.97
N LEU A 117 -1.61 1.68 4.68
CA LEU A 117 -1.75 0.34 4.11
C LEU A 117 -0.82 -0.66 4.81
N ILE A 118 0.46 -0.31 4.96
CA ILE A 118 1.48 -1.18 5.54
C ILE A 118 1.18 -1.44 7.02
N LEU A 119 0.85 -0.41 7.80
CA LEU A 119 0.60 -0.55 9.23
C LEU A 119 -0.72 -1.27 9.52
N THR A 120 -1.76 -1.07 8.72
CA THR A 120 -3.01 -1.84 8.82
C THR A 120 -2.75 -3.32 8.55
N GLN A 121 -1.99 -3.66 7.51
CA GLN A 121 -1.63 -5.05 7.19
C GLN A 121 -0.79 -5.72 8.29
N MET A 122 0.02 -4.96 9.02
CA MET A 122 0.83 -5.48 10.12
C MET A 122 0.11 -5.48 11.48
N GLY A 123 -1.06 -4.85 11.59
CA GLY A 123 -1.82 -4.71 12.85
C GLY A 123 -1.36 -3.57 13.77
N TYR A 124 -0.72 -2.53 13.21
CA TYR A 124 -0.17 -1.36 13.91
C TYR A 124 -1.01 -0.09 13.70
N GLU A 125 -2.32 -0.25 13.50
CA GLU A 125 -3.24 0.87 13.22
C GLU A 125 -3.34 1.86 14.40
N ALA A 126 -3.27 1.36 15.64
CA ALA A 126 -3.30 2.19 16.85
C ALA A 126 -2.13 3.19 16.91
N ASP A 127 -0.95 2.77 16.47
CA ASP A 127 0.26 3.60 16.54
C ASP A 127 0.16 4.81 15.61
N THR A 128 -0.43 4.65 14.42
CA THR A 128 -0.69 5.80 13.52
C THR A 128 -1.74 6.77 14.05
N ASN A 129 -2.67 6.27 14.87
CA ASN A 129 -3.74 7.07 15.47
C ASN A 129 -3.37 7.68 16.83
N SER A 130 -2.11 7.53 17.27
CA SER A 130 -1.59 8.27 18.41
C SER A 130 -1.77 9.78 18.20
N SER A 131 -2.28 10.46 19.23
CA SER A 131 -2.49 11.92 19.20
C SER A 131 -1.20 12.68 18.89
N ASP A 132 -0.06 12.21 19.41
CA ASP A 132 1.24 12.84 19.18
C ASP A 132 1.62 12.78 17.69
N ASN A 133 1.42 11.62 17.05
CA ASN A 133 1.71 11.44 15.63
C ASN A 133 0.79 12.31 14.77
N LEU A 134 -0.52 12.33 15.07
CA LEU A 134 -1.47 13.17 14.34
C LEU A 134 -1.13 14.65 14.44
N VAL A 135 -0.74 15.13 15.62
CA VAL A 135 -0.33 16.53 15.84
C VAL A 135 0.91 16.87 15.01
N GLU A 136 1.93 16.01 15.00
CA GLU A 136 3.13 16.25 14.19
C GLU A 136 2.83 16.26 12.69
N ILE A 137 1.99 15.35 12.21
CA ILE A 137 1.60 15.31 10.79
C ILE A 137 0.82 16.58 10.42
N VAL A 138 -0.09 17.05 11.26
CA VAL A 138 -0.87 18.29 11.02
C VAL A 138 0.03 19.52 10.93
N LYS A 139 1.20 19.53 11.59
CA LYS A 139 2.17 20.64 11.46
C LYS A 139 2.85 20.70 10.10
N ARG A 140 2.88 19.59 9.34
CA ARG A 140 3.61 19.50 8.06
C ARG A 140 2.96 20.28 6.91
N PRO A 141 1.64 20.22 6.66
CA PRO A 141 1.00 21.06 5.65
C PRO A 141 1.12 22.56 5.95
N PRO A 142 0.95 23.44 4.95
CA PRO A 142 0.91 24.88 5.16
C PRO A 142 -0.28 25.31 6.04
N LEU A 143 -0.13 26.43 6.77
CA LEU A 143 -1.12 26.93 7.75
C LEU A 143 -2.56 27.02 7.24
N HIS A 144 -2.77 27.39 5.97
CA HIS A 144 -4.10 27.47 5.39
C HIS A 144 -4.77 26.08 5.23
N LEU A 145 -4.00 25.01 5.04
CA LEU A 145 -4.49 23.64 5.04
C LEU A 145 -4.72 23.13 6.46
N GLN A 146 -3.86 23.51 7.41
CA GLN A 146 -4.07 23.19 8.84
C GLN A 146 -5.40 23.78 9.33
N SER A 147 -5.68 25.04 9.00
CA SER A 147 -6.93 25.70 9.37
C SER A 147 -8.16 25.01 8.76
N LYS A 148 -8.06 24.57 7.49
CA LYS A 148 -9.12 23.78 6.84
C LYS A 148 -9.29 22.41 7.49
N TRP A 149 -8.20 21.77 7.91
CA TRP A 149 -8.25 20.50 8.62
C TRP A 149 -8.93 20.64 9.99
N VAL A 150 -8.64 21.70 10.76
CA VAL A 150 -9.30 21.98 12.05
C VAL A 150 -10.82 22.03 11.88
N ASN A 151 -11.32 22.67 10.82
CA ASN A 151 -12.76 22.70 10.54
C ASN A 151 -13.31 21.31 10.19
N GLU A 152 -12.60 20.54 9.36
CA GLU A 152 -13.02 19.18 8.98
C GLU A 152 -13.04 18.23 10.20
N ALA A 153 -11.98 18.23 10.99
CA ALA A 153 -11.86 17.45 12.22
C ALA A 153 -12.88 17.90 13.28
N GLY A 154 -13.15 19.21 13.38
CA GLY A 154 -14.20 19.76 14.21
C GLY A 154 -15.58 19.24 13.80
N ASN A 155 -15.88 19.19 12.50
CA ASN A 155 -17.14 18.63 12.00
C ASN A 155 -17.28 17.13 12.32
N LEU A 156 -16.21 16.34 12.20
CA LEU A 156 -16.20 14.94 12.62
C LEU A 156 -16.49 14.82 14.13
N THR A 157 -15.86 15.68 14.94
CA THR A 157 -16.06 15.69 16.39
C THR A 157 -17.51 16.02 16.75
N LEU A 158 -18.13 16.98 16.05
CA LEU A 158 -19.54 17.33 16.25
C LEU A 158 -20.51 16.21 15.89
N THR A 159 -20.12 15.29 14.99
CA THR A 159 -20.90 14.09 14.67
C THR A 159 -20.56 12.89 15.56
N GLY A 160 -19.69 13.08 16.55
CA GLY A 160 -19.29 12.04 17.51
C GLY A 160 -18.19 11.11 17.00
N ILE A 161 -17.50 11.48 15.92
CA ILE A 161 -16.41 10.70 15.32
C ILE A 161 -15.08 11.33 15.68
N GLU A 162 -14.19 10.55 16.30
CA GLU A 162 -12.80 10.98 16.53
C GLU A 162 -12.04 11.04 15.21
N SER A 163 -11.29 12.12 14.99
CA SER A 163 -10.44 12.25 13.81
C SER A 163 -9.30 11.24 13.86
N THR A 164 -9.06 10.53 12.76
CA THR A 164 -8.04 9.47 12.67
C THR A 164 -7.00 9.82 11.62
N PHE A 165 -5.91 9.05 11.59
CA PHE A 165 -4.89 9.13 10.56
C PHE A 165 -5.49 8.98 9.15
N SER A 166 -6.45 8.07 8.99
CA SER A 166 -7.14 7.85 7.72
C SER A 166 -7.95 9.08 7.28
N HIS A 167 -8.65 9.74 8.20
CA HIS A 167 -9.38 10.98 7.90
C HIS A 167 -8.44 12.08 7.43
N LEU A 168 -7.30 12.27 8.12
CA LEU A 168 -6.30 13.26 7.73
C LEU A 168 -5.65 12.93 6.38
N GLY A 169 -5.32 11.66 6.13
CA GLY A 169 -4.77 11.20 4.85
C GLY A 169 -5.70 11.49 3.68
N LYS A 170 -6.99 11.16 3.81
CA LYS A 170 -8.02 11.47 2.78
C LYS A 170 -8.19 12.96 2.55
N PHE A 171 -8.13 13.76 3.62
CA PHE A 171 -8.19 15.21 3.49
C PHE A 171 -7.01 15.73 2.65
N LEU A 172 -5.78 15.32 2.98
CA LEU A 172 -4.58 15.78 2.27
C LEU A 172 -4.52 15.28 0.83
N GLU A 173 -4.97 14.06 0.57
CA GLU A 173 -5.16 13.53 -0.79
C GLU A 173 -6.10 14.40 -1.61
N GLY A 174 -7.28 14.72 -1.08
CA GLY A 174 -8.22 15.60 -1.76
C GLY A 174 -7.62 16.98 -2.05
N LYS A 175 -6.83 17.53 -1.13
CA LYS A 175 -6.12 18.81 -1.37
C LYS A 175 -5.02 18.68 -2.42
N ALA A 176 -4.25 17.60 -2.42
CA ALA A 176 -3.24 17.33 -3.44
C ALA A 176 -3.87 17.20 -4.83
N MET A 177 -4.96 16.44 -4.96
CA MET A 177 -5.68 16.29 -6.22
C MET A 177 -6.20 17.63 -6.74
N LEU A 178 -6.83 18.43 -5.88
CA LEU A 178 -7.33 19.76 -6.26
C LEU A 178 -6.19 20.71 -6.67
N ALA A 179 -5.06 20.67 -5.97
CA ALA A 179 -3.89 21.49 -6.28
C ALA A 179 -3.27 21.16 -7.65
N ASN A 180 -3.37 19.89 -8.09
CA ASN A 180 -2.92 19.44 -9.42
C ASN A 180 -3.94 19.72 -10.55
N THR A 181 -5.07 20.37 -10.26
CA THR A 181 -6.01 20.79 -11.30
C THR A 181 -5.60 22.14 -11.89
N MET A 182 -6.08 22.45 -13.10
CA MET A 182 -5.92 23.77 -13.73
C MET A 182 -6.34 24.94 -12.82
N TYR A 183 -7.35 24.76 -11.96
CA TYR A 183 -7.77 25.78 -11.00
C TYR A 183 -6.81 25.92 -9.81
N GLY A 184 -6.21 24.82 -9.38
CA GLY A 184 -5.17 24.81 -8.35
C GLY A 184 -3.90 25.52 -8.81
N GLU A 185 -3.50 25.32 -10.07
CA GLU A 185 -2.35 26.01 -10.69
C GLU A 185 -2.54 27.53 -10.75
N ILE A 186 -3.76 28.01 -11.03
CA ILE A 186 -4.09 29.45 -11.03
C ILE A 186 -3.92 30.05 -9.63
N VAL A 187 -4.38 29.35 -8.59
CA VAL A 187 -4.21 29.80 -7.20
C VAL A 187 -2.72 29.79 -6.81
N GLY A 188 -1.93 28.84 -7.33
CA GLY A 188 -0.49 28.72 -7.04
C GLY A 188 0.41 29.70 -7.78
N SER A 189 -0.08 30.26 -8.88
CA SER A 189 0.62 31.25 -9.71
C SER A 189 0.25 32.70 -9.39
N ALA A 190 -0.70 32.94 -8.49
CA ALA A 190 -1.02 34.29 -8.03
C ALA A 190 0.20 34.90 -7.29
N PRO A 191 0.69 36.09 -7.66
CA PRO A 191 1.78 36.74 -6.95
C PRO A 191 1.35 37.00 -5.50
N ALA A 192 2.23 36.69 -4.55
CA ALA A 192 2.04 37.10 -3.16
C ALA A 192 2.03 38.64 -3.13
N GLU A 193 0.86 39.24 -2.95
CA GLU A 193 0.75 40.68 -2.70
C GLU A 193 1.48 41.01 -1.38
N HIS A 194 2.39 41.98 -1.48
CA HIS A 194 3.32 42.43 -0.45
C HIS A 194 2.63 43.07 0.76
#